data_AF-A0A6I6UHZ8-F1
#
_entry.id   AF-A0A6I6UHZ8-F1
#
_cell.length_a   1.000
_cell.length_b   1.000
_cell.length_c   1.000
_cell.angle_alpha   90.00
_cell.angle_beta   90.00
_cell.angle_gamma   90.00
#
_symmetry.space_group_name_H-M   'P 1'
#
loop_
_entity.id
_entity.type
_entity.pdbx_description
1 polymer ?
#
loop_
_entity_poly.entity_id
_entity_poly.type
_entity_poly.pdbx_seq_one_letter_code
_entity_poly.pdbx_strand_id
1 'polypeptide(L)'
;MPNKKDESNDVLGQKNEEIEKLEEMLSAVLHYLSDDEIEEIDIEYLLTNTDNLREWWDSYREKNKKKLEDEIKKSLNRLSLEELENIREQIKNKNR
;
A
#
# COMPACT_ATOMS: atom_id res chain seq x y z
N MET A 1 28.27 6.34 -29.07
CA MET A 1 27.50 5.27 -28.41
C MET A 1 27.53 5.55 -26.91
N PRO A 2 26.40 5.77 -26.23
CA PRO A 2 26.42 5.98 -24.78
C PRO A 2 26.73 4.65 -24.08
N ASN A 3 27.48 4.75 -22.99
CA ASN A 3 28.23 3.67 -22.37
C ASN A 3 27.35 2.96 -21.33
N LYS A 4 27.03 1.67 -21.54
CA LYS A 4 26.17 0.83 -20.66
C LYS A 4 26.62 0.70 -19.19
N LYS A 5 27.77 1.26 -18.81
CA LYS A 5 28.34 1.18 -17.45
C LYS A 5 27.83 2.30 -16.53
N ASP A 6 27.41 3.44 -17.10
CA ASP A 6 26.96 4.58 -16.30
C ASP A 6 25.51 4.36 -15.81
N GLU A 7 24.66 3.76 -16.64
CA GLU A 7 23.26 3.42 -16.29
C GLU A 7 23.17 2.42 -15.12
N SER A 8 24.12 1.50 -14.99
CA SER A 8 24.11 0.48 -13.92
C SER A 8 24.45 1.03 -12.53
N ASN A 9 25.27 2.09 -12.45
CA ASN A 9 25.63 2.69 -11.17
C ASN A 9 24.52 3.62 -10.66
N ASP A 10 23.84 4.34 -11.54
CA ASP A 10 22.70 5.20 -11.18
C ASP A 10 21.52 4.39 -10.62
N VAL A 11 21.24 3.21 -11.20
CA VAL A 11 20.15 2.33 -10.72
C VAL A 11 20.46 1.74 -9.33
N LEU A 12 21.73 1.52 -8.99
CA LEU A 12 22.14 1.05 -7.67
C LEU A 12 22.07 2.18 -6.63
N GLY A 13 22.46 3.40 -7.01
CA GLY A 13 22.32 4.59 -6.15
C GLY A 13 20.86 4.85 -5.77
N GLN A 14 19.96 4.86 -6.75
CA GLN A 14 18.52 5.07 -6.52
C GLN A 14 17.90 4.01 -5.59
N LYS A 15 18.29 2.75 -5.72
CA LYS A 15 17.80 1.68 -4.84
C LYS A 15 18.26 1.85 -3.40
N ASN A 16 19.49 2.30 -3.18
CA ASN A 16 19.97 2.55 -1.83
C ASN A 16 19.23 3.72 -1.18
N GLU A 17 18.98 4.79 -1.93
CA GLU A 17 18.17 5.93 -1.44
C GLU A 17 16.73 5.51 -1.09
N GLU A 18 16.12 4.62 -1.88
CA GLU A 18 14.79 4.07 -1.56
C GLU A 18 14.80 3.21 -0.28
N ILE A 19 15.85 2.42 -0.07
CA ILE A 19 16.02 1.61 1.14
C ILE A 19 16.22 2.50 2.35
N GLU A 20 17.08 3.50 2.27
CA GLU A 20 17.34 4.46 3.36
C GLU A 20 16.03 5.18 3.76
N LYS A 21 15.24 5.65 2.79
CA LYS A 21 13.92 6.26 3.07
C LYS A 21 12.96 5.30 3.77
N LEU A 22 12.96 4.02 3.39
CA LEU A 22 12.13 3.00 4.04
C LEU A 22 12.60 2.73 5.48
N GLU A 23 13.92 2.67 5.71
CA GLU A 23 14.50 2.51 7.04
C GLU A 23 14.17 3.71 7.95
N GLU A 24 14.23 4.94 7.42
CA GLU A 24 13.83 6.16 8.14
C GLU A 24 12.36 6.14 8.54
N MET A 25 11.45 5.83 7.60
CA MET A 25 10.02 5.72 7.89
C MET A 25 9.71 4.62 8.91
N LEU A 26 10.37 3.46 8.80
CA LEU A 26 10.21 2.37 9.76
C LEU A 26 10.70 2.77 11.15
N SER A 27 11.84 3.45 11.22
CA SER A 27 12.41 3.97 12.47
C SER A 27 11.44 4.93 13.16
N ALA A 28 10.86 5.88 12.41
CA ALA A 28 9.90 6.85 12.94
C ALA A 28 8.63 6.16 13.50
N VAL A 29 8.10 5.16 12.78
CA VAL A 29 6.95 4.37 13.23
C VAL A 29 7.29 3.58 14.49
N LEU A 30 8.42 2.88 14.53
CA LEU A 30 8.82 2.10 15.71
C LEU A 30 9.10 2.98 16.91
N HIS A 31 9.69 4.16 16.70
CA HIS A 31 9.94 5.13 17.75
C HIS A 31 8.63 5.59 18.40
N TYR A 32 7.65 5.99 17.58
CA TYR A 32 6.33 6.36 18.07
C TYR A 32 5.66 5.19 18.81
N LEU A 33 5.63 3.99 18.24
CA LEU A 33 5.02 2.82 18.90
C LEU A 33 5.74 2.36 20.17
N SER A 34 7.00 2.76 20.36
CA SER A 34 7.78 2.44 21.56
C SER A 34 7.55 3.40 22.72
N ASP A 35 6.88 4.52 22.48
CA ASP A 35 6.54 5.50 23.49
C ASP A 35 5.45 4.93 24.41
N ASP A 36 5.83 4.67 25.66
CA ASP A 36 5.00 4.09 26.69
C ASP A 36 3.92 5.05 27.24
N GLU A 37 3.96 6.33 26.86
CA GLU A 37 2.88 7.29 27.12
C GLU A 37 1.73 7.19 26.10
N ILE A 38 1.92 6.46 24.99
CA ILE A 38 0.90 6.33 23.93
C ILE A 38 -0.06 5.19 24.26
N GLU A 39 -1.24 5.55 24.75
CA GLU A 39 -2.32 4.59 25.01
C GLU A 39 -3.08 4.19 23.73
N GLU A 40 -3.22 5.12 22.77
CA GLU A 40 -3.90 4.91 21.49
C GLU A 40 -3.04 5.39 20.32
N ILE A 41 -2.93 4.55 19.28
CA ILE A 41 -2.15 4.88 18.09
C ILE A 41 -2.92 5.93 17.27
N ASP A 42 -2.38 7.15 17.23
CA ASP A 42 -2.82 8.18 16.29
C ASP A 42 -2.08 8.05 14.95
N ILE A 43 -2.72 7.38 14.01
CA ILE A 43 -2.20 7.19 12.66
C ILE A 43 -2.03 8.53 11.94
N GLU A 44 -2.89 9.52 12.17
CA GLU A 44 -2.82 10.80 11.47
C GLU A 44 -1.59 11.60 11.94
N TYR A 45 -1.25 11.51 13.23
CA TYR A 45 0.00 12.04 13.75
C TYR A 45 1.22 11.39 13.09
N LEU A 46 1.27 10.06 13.00
CA LEU A 46 2.36 9.32 12.34
C LEU A 46 2.54 9.75 10.88
N LEU A 47 1.44 9.81 10.12
CA LEU A 47 1.46 10.20 8.70
C LEU A 47 1.84 11.66 8.49
N THR A 48 1.62 12.53 9.48
CA THR A 48 1.93 13.96 9.42
C THR A 48 3.37 14.27 9.85
N ASN A 49 3.91 13.49 10.80
CA ASN A 49 5.23 13.74 11.39
C ASN A 49 6.34 12.83 10.82
N THR A 50 6.03 11.98 9.85
CA THR A 50 7.02 11.14 9.17
C THR A 50 7.04 11.46 7.69
N ASP A 51 8.15 12.01 7.21
CA ASP A 51 8.33 12.35 5.80
C ASP A 51 8.15 11.12 4.91
N ASN A 52 7.54 11.31 3.74
CA ASN A 52 7.24 10.29 2.73
C ASN A 52 6.24 9.20 3.14
N LEU A 53 5.88 9.07 4.43
CA LEU A 53 5.04 7.99 4.93
C LEU A 53 3.61 8.05 4.37
N ARG A 54 3.03 9.26 4.27
CA ARG A 54 1.69 9.45 3.70
C ARG A 54 1.61 9.05 2.22
N GLU A 55 2.56 9.52 1.42
CA GLU A 55 2.61 9.20 -0.02
C GLU A 55 2.81 7.70 -0.25
N TRP A 56 3.71 7.10 0.53
CA TRP A 56 3.93 5.66 0.50
C TRP A 56 2.66 4.89 0.88
N TRP A 57 1.98 5.31 1.95
CA TRP A 57 0.76 4.67 2.45
C TRP A 57 -0.38 4.76 1.45
N ASP A 58 -0.60 5.91 0.84
CA ASP A 58 -1.64 6.09 -0.19
C ASP A 58 -1.35 5.26 -1.44
N SER A 59 -0.08 5.20 -1.88
CA SER A 59 0.35 4.33 -2.99
C SER A 59 0.10 2.85 -2.67
N TYR A 60 0.42 2.42 -1.45
CA TYR A 60 0.20 1.06 -0.99
C TYR A 60 -1.29 0.70 -0.97
N ARG A 61 -2.14 1.57 -0.41
CA ARG A 61 -3.60 1.34 -0.39
C ARG A 61 -4.18 1.23 -1.79
N GLU A 62 -3.76 2.09 -2.72
CA GLU A 62 -4.24 2.04 -4.10
C GLU A 62 -3.80 0.76 -4.83
N LYS A 63 -2.52 0.36 -4.68
CA LYS A 63 -2.01 -0.90 -5.25
C LYS A 63 -2.77 -2.11 -4.69
N ASN A 64 -3.04 -2.12 -3.40
CA ASN A 64 -3.79 -3.20 -2.75
C ASN A 64 -5.25 -3.23 -3.17
N LYS A 65 -5.91 -2.07 -3.31
CA LYS A 65 -7.26 -1.99 -3.86
C LYS A 65 -7.32 -2.59 -5.26
N LYS A 66 -6.38 -2.23 -6.13
CA LYS A 66 -6.29 -2.78 -7.49
C LYS A 66 -6.05 -4.30 -7.48
N LYS A 67 -5.14 -4.78 -6.63
CA LYS A 67 -4.88 -6.22 -6.47
C LYS A 67 -6.14 -6.97 -6.00
N LEU A 68 -6.84 -6.42 -5.02
CA LEU A 68 -8.08 -6.98 -4.50
C LEU A 68 -9.17 -6.99 -5.57
N GLU A 69 -9.33 -5.90 -6.33
CA GLU A 69 -10.27 -5.84 -7.47
C GLU A 69 -9.97 -6.92 -8.51
N ASP A 70 -8.70 -7.14 -8.85
CA ASP A 70 -8.30 -8.16 -9.81
C ASP A 70 -8.54 -9.58 -9.27
N GLU A 71 -8.32 -9.82 -7.99
CA GLU A 71 -8.63 -11.09 -7.32
C GLU A 71 -10.14 -11.35 -7.27
N ILE A 72 -10.95 -10.32 -7.00
CA ILE A 72 -12.41 -10.39 -7.06
C ILE A 72 -12.86 -10.73 -8.48
N LYS A 73 -12.38 -10.00 -9.51
CA LYS A 73 -12.74 -10.29 -10.91
C LYS A 73 -12.39 -11.72 -11.32
N LYS A 74 -11.20 -12.20 -10.95
CA LYS A 74 -10.79 -13.60 -11.19
C LYS A 74 -11.70 -14.61 -10.49
N SER A 75 -12.13 -14.29 -9.28
CA SER A 75 -13.00 -15.16 -8.48
C SER A 75 -14.42 -15.19 -9.05
N LEU A 76 -14.97 -14.03 -9.44
CA LEU A 76 -16.29 -13.91 -10.06
C LEU A 76 -16.37 -14.68 -11.39
N ASN A 77 -15.31 -14.68 -12.20
CA ASN A 77 -15.26 -15.44 -13.45
C ASN A 77 -15.37 -16.97 -13.27
N ARG A 78 -15.21 -17.49 -12.05
CA ARG A 78 -15.29 -18.92 -11.73
C ARG A 78 -16.65 -19.34 -11.18
N LEU A 79 -17.54 -18.39 -10.92
CA LEU A 79 -18.85 -18.65 -10.35
C LEU A 79 -19.88 -18.98 -11.45
N SER A 80 -20.90 -19.75 -11.07
CA SER A 80 -22.07 -20.00 -11.91
C SER A 80 -22.97 -18.76 -11.99
N LEU A 81 -23.88 -18.75 -12.98
CA LEU A 81 -24.84 -17.66 -13.16
C LEU A 81 -25.72 -17.44 -11.91
N GLU A 82 -26.15 -18.52 -11.26
CA GLU A 82 -26.99 -18.47 -10.05
C GLU A 82 -26.24 -17.83 -8.87
N GLU A 83 -24.97 -18.16 -8.68
CA GLU A 83 -24.13 -17.56 -7.64
C GLU A 83 -23.88 -16.06 -7.92
N LEU A 84 -23.68 -15.69 -9.19
CA LEU A 84 -23.55 -14.30 -9.60
C LEU A 84 -24.85 -13.51 -9.38
N GLU A 85 -26.01 -14.10 -9.67
CA GLU A 85 -27.32 -13.49 -9.43
C GLU A 85 -27.56 -13.25 -7.92
N ASN A 86 -27.18 -14.22 -7.07
CA ASN A 86 -27.26 -14.09 -5.61
C ASN A 86 -26.37 -12.95 -5.08
N ILE A 87 -25.12 -12.86 -5.55
CA ILE A 87 -24.21 -11.76 -5.21
C ILE A 87 -24.81 -10.41 -5.64
N ARG A 88 -25.37 -10.32 -6.86
CA ARG A 88 -26.00 -9.11 -7.38
C ARG A 88 -27.16 -8.64 -6.50
N GLU A 89 -28.02 -9.54 -6.04
CA GLU A 89 -29.14 -9.20 -5.16
C GLU A 89 -28.67 -8.75 -3.77
N GLN A 90 -27.63 -9.38 -3.20
CA GLN A 90 -27.04 -8.94 -1.93
C GLN A 90 -26.48 -7.51 -2.01
N ILE A 91 -25.85 -7.15 -3.13
CA ILE A 91 -25.32 -5.79 -3.35
C ILE A 91 -26.46 -4.77 -3.48
N LYS A 92 -27.51 -5.07 -4.25
CA LYS A 92 -28.68 -4.18 -4.38
C LYS A 92 -29.35 -3.91 -3.04
N ASN A 93 -29.40 -4.89 -2.15
CA ASN A 93 -30.02 -4.76 -0.83
C ASN A 93 -29.17 -3.97 0.17
N LYS A 94 -27.84 -3.91 0.01
CA LYS A 94 -26.96 -3.08 0.85
C LYS A 94 -26.95 -1.60 0.47
N ASN A 95 -27.29 -1.27 -0.77
CA ASN A 95 -27.36 0.11 -1.26
C ASN A 95 -28.78 0.70 -1.16
N ARG A 96 -29.70 0.03 -0.46
CA ARG A 96 -31.04 0.51 -0.09
C ARG A 96 -31.05 0.90 1.37
#